data_AF-A0A1V1ZCV5-F1
#
_entry.id   AF-A0A1V1ZCV5-F1
#
_cell.length_a   1.000
_cell.length_b   1.000
_cell.length_c   1.000
_cell.angle_alpha   90.00
_cell.angle_beta   90.00
_cell.angle_gamma   90.00
#
_symmetry.space_group_name_H-M   'P 1'
#
loop_
_entity.id
_entity.type
_entity.pdbx_description
1 polymer ?
#
loop_
_entity_poly.entity_id
_entity_poly.type
_entity_poly.pdbx_seq_one_letter_code
_entity_poly.pdbx_strand_id
1 'polypeptide(L)'
;MNLKNYPIATKLLEKEIENNPINADAYYYCALSLTNGKRIKSLPFSIIKKIKNYLNTAIELNETSKFYFLAAIINYDFFQENGMLLPEPNYNFLLLKVKEFNLENDDLEYLKNIIEIPKNEIFNKIITNQIL
;
A
#
# COMPACT_ATOMS: atom_id res chain seq x y z
N MET A 1 -6.65 4.04 -12.45
CA MET A 1 -5.39 3.26 -12.47
C MET A 1 -5.31 2.24 -13.61
N ASN A 2 -6.44 1.67 -14.03
CA ASN A 2 -6.52 0.59 -15.04
C ASN A 2 -5.88 0.90 -16.42
N LEU A 3 -5.79 2.18 -16.80
CA LEU A 3 -5.10 2.62 -18.02
C LEU A 3 -3.57 2.70 -17.89
N LYS A 4 -3.01 2.36 -16.72
CA LYS A 4 -1.58 2.44 -16.38
C LYS A 4 -0.92 3.80 -16.62
N ASN A 5 -1.73 4.86 -16.78
CA ASN A 5 -1.26 6.24 -16.85
C ASN A 5 -1.16 6.84 -15.44
N TYR A 6 -0.16 6.37 -14.70
CA TYR A 6 0.05 6.73 -13.30
C TYR A 6 0.28 8.24 -13.07
N PRO A 7 1.03 8.98 -13.92
CA PRO A 7 1.19 10.43 -13.73
C PRO A 7 -0.13 11.20 -13.79
N ILE A 8 -1.00 10.88 -14.75
CA ILE A 8 -2.33 11.51 -14.84
C ILE A 8 -3.18 11.11 -13.63
N ALA A 9 -3.14 9.84 -13.23
CA ALA A 9 -3.88 9.36 -12.06
C ALA A 9 -3.48 10.13 -10.80
N THR A 10 -2.17 10.28 -10.52
CA THR A 10 -1.67 11.05 -9.38
C THR A 10 -2.22 12.49 -9.40
N LYS A 11 -2.16 13.18 -10.54
CA LYS A 11 -2.64 14.56 -10.64
C LYS A 11 -4.14 14.69 -10.36
N LEU A 12 -4.95 13.75 -10.86
CA LEU A 12 -6.39 13.77 -10.62
C LEU A 12 -6.73 13.47 -9.16
N LEU A 13 -6.01 12.55 -8.53
CA LEU A 13 -6.18 12.19 -7.13
C LEU A 13 -5.71 13.29 -6.17
N GLU A 14 -4.61 13.98 -6.48
CA GLU A 14 -4.17 15.16 -5.73
C GLU A 14 -5.24 16.26 -5.78
N LYS A 15 -5.87 16.49 -6.94
CA LYS A 15 -6.99 17.43 -7.06
C LYS A 15 -8.23 16.98 -6.28
N GLU A 16 -8.51 15.67 -6.22
CA GLU A 16 -9.58 15.13 -5.39
C GLU A 16 -9.33 15.40 -3.90
N ILE A 17 -8.09 15.20 -3.44
CA ILE A 17 -7.68 15.52 -2.07
C ILE A 17 -7.85 17.02 -1.77
N GLU A 18 -7.49 17.91 -2.72
CA GLU A 18 -7.70 19.35 -2.56
C GLU A 18 -9.19 19.72 -2.38
N ASN A 19 -10.08 19.07 -3.11
CA ASN A 19 -11.53 19.32 -3.03
C ASN A 19 -12.19 18.63 -1.82
N ASN A 20 -11.68 17.47 -1.43
CA ASN A 20 -12.21 16.65 -0.34
C ASN A 20 -11.06 16.05 0.50
N PRO A 21 -10.49 16.82 1.45
CA PRO A 21 -9.33 16.39 2.23
C PRO A 21 -9.57 15.21 3.17
N ILE A 22 -10.82 14.80 3.40
CA ILE A 22 -11.17 13.66 4.25
C ILE A 22 -11.37 12.37 3.45
N ASN A 23 -11.16 12.40 2.12
CA ASN A 23 -11.31 11.23 1.26
C ASN A 23 -10.13 10.27 1.40
N ALA A 24 -10.19 9.35 2.37
CA ALA A 24 -9.13 8.38 2.65
C ALA A 24 -8.69 7.56 1.43
N ASP A 25 -9.64 7.16 0.56
CA ASP A 25 -9.34 6.40 -0.65
C ASP A 25 -8.51 7.19 -1.66
N ALA A 26 -8.72 8.51 -1.77
CA ALA A 26 -7.92 9.36 -2.65
C ALA A 26 -6.43 9.36 -2.24
N TYR A 27 -6.16 9.41 -0.93
CA TYR A 27 -4.82 9.26 -0.39
C TYR A 27 -4.22 7.88 -0.69
N TYR A 28 -4.97 6.80 -0.47
CA TYR A 28 -4.53 5.45 -0.79
C TYR A 28 -4.19 5.27 -2.27
N TYR A 29 -5.04 5.75 -3.17
CA TYR A 29 -4.78 5.63 -4.61
C TYR A 29 -3.64 6.54 -5.08
N CYS A 30 -3.39 7.69 -4.42
CA CYS A 30 -2.18 8.49 -4.62
C CYS A 30 -0.92 7.70 -4.24
N ALA A 31 -0.95 6.99 -3.10
CA ALA A 31 0.16 6.14 -2.67
C ALA A 31 0.42 5.02 -3.72
N LEU A 32 -0.63 4.37 -4.20
CA LEU A 32 -0.52 3.35 -5.25
C LEU A 32 -0.02 3.90 -6.58
N SER A 33 -0.48 5.07 -7.03
CA SER A 33 -0.08 5.64 -8.32
C SER A 33 1.40 5.97 -8.36
N LEU A 34 1.98 6.39 -7.24
CA LEU A 34 3.41 6.65 -7.11
C LEU A 34 4.29 5.40 -7.21
N THR A 35 3.74 4.20 -7.03
CA THR A 35 4.48 2.95 -7.30
C THR A 35 4.80 2.78 -8.79
N ASN A 36 4.00 3.43 -9.67
CA ASN A 36 4.15 3.39 -11.12
C ASN A 36 4.19 1.97 -11.70
N GLY A 37 3.54 1.01 -11.03
CA GLY A 37 3.56 -0.41 -11.39
C GLY A 37 4.91 -1.10 -11.27
N LYS A 38 5.89 -0.44 -10.64
CA LYS A 38 7.23 -1.01 -10.39
C LYS A 38 7.23 -1.74 -9.06
N ARG A 39 8.17 -2.69 -8.92
CA ARG A 39 8.43 -3.34 -7.63
C ARG A 39 8.88 -2.29 -6.60
N ILE A 40 8.23 -2.29 -5.45
CA ILE A 40 8.42 -1.28 -4.39
C ILE A 40 9.87 -1.24 -3.89
N LYS A 41 10.53 -2.41 -3.78
CA LYS A 41 11.97 -2.53 -3.45
C LYS A 41 12.90 -1.60 -4.23
N SER A 42 12.56 -1.30 -5.49
CA SER A 42 13.41 -0.56 -6.44
C SER A 42 13.14 0.94 -6.51
N LEU A 43 12.14 1.44 -5.77
CA LEU A 43 11.76 2.85 -5.84
C LEU A 43 12.78 3.75 -5.10
N PRO A 44 12.95 5.01 -5.52
CA PRO A 44 13.75 5.97 -4.76
C PRO A 44 13.18 6.20 -3.35
N PHE A 45 14.05 6.36 -2.35
CA PHE A 45 13.63 6.62 -0.97
C PHE A 45 12.69 7.83 -0.83
N SER A 46 12.91 8.88 -1.62
CA SER A 46 12.04 10.06 -1.64
C SER A 46 10.60 9.73 -2.07
N ILE A 47 10.43 8.82 -3.02
CA ILE A 47 9.11 8.35 -3.46
C ILE A 47 8.48 7.49 -2.37
N ILE A 48 9.23 6.59 -1.73
CA ILE A 48 8.74 5.80 -0.60
C ILE A 48 8.25 6.69 0.55
N LYS A 49 8.99 7.76 0.87
CA LYS A 49 8.56 8.72 1.89
C LYS A 49 7.23 9.38 1.51
N LYS A 50 7.04 9.78 0.25
CA LYS A 50 5.78 10.37 -0.23
C LYS A 50 4.63 9.36 -0.17
N ILE A 51 4.86 8.12 -0.62
CA ILE A 51 3.89 7.01 -0.55
C ILE A 51 3.45 6.78 0.89
N LYS A 52 4.40 6.69 1.82
CA LYS A 52 4.10 6.47 3.24
C LYS A 52 3.31 7.62 3.85
N ASN A 53 3.62 8.87 3.50
CA ASN A 53 2.85 10.01 3.99
C ASN A 53 1.38 9.93 3.58
N TYR A 54 1.10 9.68 2.29
CA TYR A 54 -0.28 9.49 1.83
C TYR A 54 -0.95 8.31 2.51
N LEU A 55 -0.26 7.18 2.63
CA LEU A 55 -0.83 5.97 3.21
C LEU A 55 -1.12 6.11 4.70
N ASN A 56 -0.25 6.80 5.45
CA ASN A 56 -0.49 7.10 6.86
C ASN A 56 -1.73 8.00 7.02
N THR A 57 -1.87 9.05 6.20
CA THR A 57 -3.08 9.89 6.22
C THR A 57 -4.33 9.08 5.86
N ALA A 58 -4.26 8.18 4.88
CA ALA A 58 -5.38 7.30 4.55
C ALA A 58 -5.81 6.44 5.77
N ILE A 59 -4.85 5.85 6.47
CA ILE A 59 -5.10 5.02 7.68
C ILE A 59 -5.67 5.88 8.82
N GLU A 60 -5.14 7.08 9.04
CA GLU A 60 -5.63 8.01 10.07
C GLU A 60 -7.08 8.45 9.82
N LEU A 61 -7.46 8.62 8.55
CA LEU A 61 -8.82 9.00 8.16
C LEU A 61 -9.80 7.82 8.21
N ASN A 62 -9.36 6.63 7.79
CA ASN A 62 -10.18 5.43 7.79
C ASN A 62 -9.32 4.15 7.83
N GLU A 63 -9.50 3.34 8.85
CA GLU A 63 -8.78 2.08 9.01
C GLU A 63 -9.41 0.98 8.13
N THR A 64 -8.66 0.45 7.15
CA THR A 64 -9.12 -0.62 6.24
C THR A 64 -8.02 -1.64 5.94
N SER A 65 -8.40 -2.89 5.68
CA SER A 65 -7.47 -3.99 5.40
C SER A 65 -6.55 -3.71 4.21
N LYS A 66 -7.07 -3.16 3.10
CA LYS A 66 -6.25 -2.79 1.92
C LYS A 66 -5.17 -1.75 2.20
N PHE A 67 -5.42 -0.81 3.11
CA PHE A 67 -4.43 0.23 3.45
C PHE A 67 -3.29 -0.38 4.25
N TYR A 68 -3.61 -1.16 5.27
CA TYR A 68 -2.60 -1.89 6.04
C TYR A 68 -1.82 -2.88 5.19
N PHE A 69 -2.47 -3.51 4.20
CA PHE A 69 -1.82 -4.48 3.35
C PHE A 69 -0.76 -3.82 2.46
N LEU A 70 -1.08 -2.69 1.84
CA LEU A 70 -0.09 -1.91 1.10
C LEU A 70 1.05 -1.42 2.01
N ALA A 71 0.74 -0.99 3.24
CA ALA A 71 1.73 -0.53 4.21
C ALA A 71 2.70 -1.67 4.60
N ALA A 72 2.16 -2.87 4.82
CA ALA A 72 2.95 -4.06 5.12
C ALA A 72 3.87 -4.42 3.95
N ILE A 73 3.37 -4.37 2.71
CA ILE A 73 4.17 -4.60 1.50
C ILE A 73 5.31 -3.58 1.42
N ILE A 74 5.06 -2.29 1.67
CA ILE A 74 6.11 -1.25 1.63
C ILE A 74 7.16 -1.50 2.72
N ASN A 75 6.72 -1.75 3.95
CA ASN A 75 7.63 -1.99 5.07
C ASN A 75 8.47 -3.26 4.86
N TYR A 76 7.93 -4.28 4.22
CA TYR A 76 8.68 -5.49 3.89
C TYR A 76 9.57 -5.30 2.65
N ASP A 77 8.97 -5.05 1.48
CA ASP A 77 9.67 -5.09 0.20
C ASP A 77 10.68 -3.94 0.04
N PHE A 78 10.45 -2.78 0.67
CA PHE A 78 11.43 -1.70 0.65
C PHE A 78 12.39 -1.73 1.83
N PHE A 79 11.93 -1.85 3.09
CA PHE A 79 12.84 -1.72 4.23
C PHE A 79 13.52 -3.04 4.59
N GLN A 80 12.75 -4.11 4.86
CA GLN A 80 13.31 -5.41 5.24
C GLN A 80 14.22 -5.97 4.15
N GLU A 81 13.73 -6.00 2.91
CA GLU A 81 14.43 -6.59 1.76
C GLU A 81 15.67 -5.80 1.30
N ASN A 82 15.80 -4.52 1.67
CA ASN A 82 17.02 -3.73 1.47
C ASN A 82 17.89 -3.65 2.75
N GLY A 83 17.58 -4.40 3.81
CA GLY A 83 18.35 -4.43 5.05
C GLY A 83 18.33 -3.10 5.82
N MET A 84 17.27 -2.32 5.67
CA MET A 84 17.09 -1.03 6.34
C MET A 84 16.46 -1.20 7.72
N LEU A 85 16.58 -0.16 8.56
CA LEU A 85 15.82 -0.10 9.81
C LEU A 85 14.32 -0.17 9.51
N LEU A 86 13.63 -1.11 10.18
CA LEU A 86 12.19 -1.28 10.01
C LEU A 86 11.43 -0.09 10.62
N PRO A 87 10.48 0.50 9.89
CA PRO A 87 9.60 1.51 10.45
C PRO A 87 8.63 0.92 11.47
N GLU A 88 8.18 1.74 12.42
CA GLU A 88 7.03 1.43 13.27
C GLU A 88 5.74 2.07 12.72
N PRO A 89 4.60 1.37 12.77
CA PRO A 89 4.48 -0.06 13.09
C PRO A 89 5.14 -0.93 12.01
N ASN A 90 5.82 -2.01 12.43
CA ASN A 90 6.48 -2.92 11.49
C ASN A 90 5.49 -3.77 10.66
N TYR A 91 5.97 -4.43 9.61
CA TYR A 91 5.11 -5.19 8.68
C TYR A 91 4.34 -6.33 9.35
N ASN A 92 4.86 -6.96 10.42
CA ASN A 92 4.13 -8.02 11.12
C ASN A 92 2.89 -7.46 11.82
N PHE A 93 3.02 -6.32 12.51
CA PHE A 93 1.88 -5.64 13.12
C PHE A 93 0.85 -5.22 12.07
N LEU A 94 1.30 -4.67 10.95
CA LEU A 94 0.42 -4.28 9.86
C LEU A 94 -0.35 -5.49 9.28
N LEU A 95 0.29 -6.65 9.13
CA LEU A 95 -0.38 -7.86 8.64
C LEU A 95 -1.41 -8.42 9.65
N LEU A 96 -1.20 -8.21 10.97
CA LEU A 96 -2.23 -8.52 11.96
C LEU A 96 -3.47 -7.63 11.75
N LYS A 97 -3.26 -6.33 11.47
CA LYS A 97 -4.36 -5.41 11.13
C LYS A 97 -5.09 -5.83 9.85
N VAL A 98 -4.37 -6.31 8.83
CA VAL A 98 -5.00 -6.87 7.61
C VAL A 98 -5.96 -8.00 7.94
N LYS A 99 -5.58 -8.90 8.87
CA LYS A 99 -6.45 -9.99 9.32
C LYS A 99 -7.65 -9.49 10.12
N GLU A 100 -7.44 -8.54 11.03
CA GLU A 100 -8.48 -7.94 11.86
C GLU A 100 -9.60 -7.31 11.02
N PHE A 101 -9.23 -6.58 9.97
CA PHE A 101 -10.18 -5.88 9.09
C PHE A 101 -10.69 -6.72 7.92
N ASN A 102 -10.21 -7.96 7.75
CA ASN A 102 -10.53 -8.88 6.66
C ASN A 102 -10.25 -8.32 5.26
N LEU A 103 -9.24 -8.84 4.55
CA LEU A 103 -8.93 -8.40 3.20
C LEU A 103 -9.91 -9.00 2.19
N GLU A 104 -10.68 -8.15 1.52
CA GLU A 104 -11.61 -8.57 0.48
C GLU A 104 -10.86 -9.04 -0.78
N ASN A 105 -11.44 -10.03 -1.48
CA ASN A 105 -10.84 -10.60 -2.69
C ASN A 105 -10.71 -9.56 -3.81
N ASP A 106 -11.69 -8.67 -3.96
CA ASP A 106 -11.70 -7.65 -5.02
C ASP A 106 -10.57 -6.63 -4.80
N ASP A 107 -10.36 -6.19 -3.56
CA ASP A 107 -9.24 -5.32 -3.18
C ASP A 107 -7.88 -6.01 -3.42
N LEU A 108 -7.78 -7.29 -3.08
CA LEU A 108 -6.57 -8.08 -3.29
C LEU A 108 -6.27 -8.25 -4.79
N GLU A 109 -7.27 -8.59 -5.60
CA GLU A 109 -7.14 -8.76 -7.05
C GLU A 109 -6.78 -7.44 -7.72
N TYR A 110 -7.44 -6.35 -7.32
CA TYR A 110 -7.08 -5.01 -7.77
C TYR A 110 -5.62 -4.69 -7.46
N LEU A 111 -5.17 -4.94 -6.23
CA LEU A 111 -3.79 -4.65 -5.83
C LEU A 111 -2.77 -5.48 -6.63
N LYS A 112 -3.02 -6.78 -6.83
CA LYS A 112 -2.18 -7.67 -7.65
C LYS A 112 -2.05 -7.19 -9.10
N ASN A 113 -3.06 -6.52 -9.63
CA ASN A 113 -3.02 -5.96 -10.99
C ASN A 113 -2.17 -4.68 -11.08
N ILE A 114 -1.87 -4.03 -9.96
CA ILE A 114 -1.11 -2.78 -9.91
C ILE A 114 0.34 -3.01 -9.48
N ILE A 115 0.59 -3.84 -8.46
CA ILE A 115 1.94 -4.05 -7.90
C ILE A 115 2.30 -5.52 -7.74
N GLU A 116 3.60 -5.80 -7.73
CA GLU A 116 4.09 -7.12 -7.31
C GLU A 116 4.06 -7.25 -5.78
N ILE A 117 3.37 -8.28 -5.29
CA ILE A 117 3.35 -8.63 -3.86
C ILE A 117 4.54 -9.55 -3.56
N PRO A 118 5.25 -9.37 -2.43
CA PRO A 118 6.34 -10.24 -2.03
C PRO A 118 5.94 -11.72 -2.00
N LYS A 119 6.70 -12.56 -2.70
CA LYS A 119 6.45 -14.01 -2.82
C LYS A 119 7.12 -14.78 -1.68
N ASN A 120 6.69 -14.52 -0.45
CA ASN A 120 7.14 -15.26 0.72
C ASN A 120 5.95 -15.88 1.48
N GLU A 121 6.25 -16.80 2.40
CA GLU A 121 5.24 -17.55 3.14
C GLU A 121 4.27 -16.65 3.91
N ILE A 122 4.75 -15.54 4.47
CA ILE A 122 3.95 -14.64 5.31
C ILE A 122 2.86 -13.95 4.47
N PHE A 123 3.22 -13.36 3.32
CA PHE A 123 2.25 -12.72 2.43
C PHE A 123 1.36 -13.76 1.73
N ASN A 124 1.89 -14.93 1.38
CA ASN A 124 1.09 -16.01 0.82
C ASN A 124 -0.01 -16.45 1.79
N LYS A 125 0.28 -16.59 3.08
CA LYS A 125 -0.72 -16.95 4.10
C LYS A 125 -1.85 -15.92 4.18
N ILE A 126 -1.54 -14.62 4.09
CA ILE A 126 -2.55 -13.56 4.00
C ILE A 126 -3.39 -13.71 2.72
N ILE A 127 -2.74 -13.91 1.57
CA ILE A 127 -3.40 -14.05 0.26
C ILE A 127 -4.34 -15.26 0.21
N THR A 128 -3.97 -16.38 0.83
CA THR A 128 -4.75 -17.62 0.82
C THR A 128 -5.71 -17.73 2.01
N ASN A 129 -5.81 -16.69 2.85
CA ASN A 129 -6.55 -16.73 4.13
C ASN A 129 -6.17 -17.94 5.01
N GLN A 130 -4.90 -18.36 4.95
CA GLN A 130 -4.37 -19.44 5.78
C GLN A 130 -3.78 -18.86 7.07
N ILE A 131 -4.07 -19.51 8.20
CA ILE A 131 -3.64 -19.06 9.54
C ILE A 131 -2.09 -19.10 9.62
N LEU A 132 -1.49 -18.09 10.26
CA LEU A 132 -0.04 -18.04 10.54
C LEU A 132 0.28 -18.89 11.75
#